data_AF-F3KU25-F1
#
_entry.id   AF-F3KU25-F1
#
_cell.length_a   1.000
_cell.length_b   1.000
_cell.length_c   1.000
_cell.angle_alpha   90.00
_cell.angle_beta   90.00
_cell.angle_gamma   90.00
#
_symmetry.space_group_name_H-M   'P 1'
#
loop_
_entity.id
_entity.type
_entity.pdbx_description
1 polymer ?
#
loop_
_entity_poly.entity_id
_entity_poly.type
_entity_poly.pdbx_seq_one_letter_code
_entity_poly.pdbx_strand_id
1 'polypeptide(L)'
;MEFAASAFRREDIGYREVFVFARRQDCDDFAGLEVVNGSIGGEVIYFHPVFGDTSRQSPRDWDIVQGRFQDVFEFVAAQVVPDMREWALTEDAGDL
;
A
#
# COMPACT_ATOMS: atom_id res chain seq x y z
N MET A 1 -0.35 -9.82 6.24
CA MET A 1 0.43 -9.32 5.08
C MET A 1 0.18 -10.15 3.83
N GLU A 2 0.22 -11.48 3.87
CA GLU A 2 0.00 -12.34 2.68
C GLU A 2 -1.37 -12.13 2.00
N PHE A 3 -2.44 -11.87 2.77
CA PHE A 3 -3.76 -11.55 2.22
C PHE A 3 -3.75 -10.26 1.38
N ALA A 4 -3.01 -9.22 1.82
CA ALA A 4 -2.92 -7.94 1.13
C ALA A 4 -2.07 -8.07 -0.15
N ALA A 5 -0.99 -8.85 -0.10
CA ALA A 5 -0.21 -9.19 -1.29
C ALA A 5 -1.06 -9.94 -2.33
N SER A 6 -1.92 -10.86 -1.86
CA SER A 6 -2.84 -11.61 -2.72
C SER A 6 -3.94 -10.72 -3.30
N ALA A 7 -4.46 -9.77 -2.52
CA ALA A 7 -5.41 -8.77 -2.99
C ALA A 7 -4.77 -7.87 -4.05
N PHE A 8 -3.59 -7.32 -3.78
CA PHE A 8 -2.83 -6.50 -4.73
C PHE A 8 -2.63 -7.22 -6.06
N ARG A 9 -2.16 -8.47 -6.05
CA ARG A 9 -1.93 -9.25 -7.28
C ARG A 9 -3.21 -9.44 -8.12
N ARG A 10 -4.37 -9.54 -7.47
CA ARG A 10 -5.66 -9.74 -8.15
C ARG A 10 -6.21 -8.42 -8.71
N GLU A 11 -5.96 -7.32 -8.01
CA GLU A 11 -6.63 -6.04 -8.21
C GLU A 11 -5.75 -5.02 -8.96
N ASP A 12 -4.42 -5.16 -8.95
CA ASP A 12 -3.51 -4.32 -9.71
C ASP A 12 -3.70 -4.51 -11.22
N ILE A 13 -3.91 -3.40 -11.91
CA ILE A 13 -4.06 -3.36 -13.37
C ILE A 13 -2.75 -3.68 -14.10
N GLY A 14 -1.61 -3.46 -13.43
CA GLY A 14 -0.27 -3.72 -13.94
C GLY A 14 0.21 -5.16 -13.79
N TYR A 15 -0.58 -6.03 -13.15
CA TYR A 15 -0.20 -7.42 -12.84
C TYR A 15 1.11 -7.55 -12.05
N ARG A 16 1.43 -6.55 -11.23
CA ARG A 16 2.63 -6.55 -10.40
C ARG A 16 2.44 -7.44 -9.18
N GLU A 17 3.56 -7.77 -8.57
CA GLU A 17 3.61 -8.47 -7.30
C GLU A 17 4.35 -7.61 -6.28
N VAL A 18 3.96 -7.73 -5.00
CA VAL A 18 4.58 -6.99 -3.90
C VAL A 18 4.88 -7.90 -2.73
N PHE A 19 6.01 -7.65 -2.08
CA PHE A 19 6.29 -8.10 -0.72
C PHE A 19 5.79 -7.03 0.25
N VAL A 20 4.61 -7.25 0.85
CA VAL A 20 3.97 -6.29 1.76
C VAL A 20 4.69 -6.26 3.10
N PHE A 21 5.16 -5.07 3.50
CA PHE A 21 5.91 -4.88 4.75
C PHE A 21 5.24 -3.91 5.73
N ALA A 22 4.29 -3.08 5.30
CA ALA A 22 3.59 -2.13 6.16
C ALA A 22 2.07 -2.11 5.91
N ARG A 23 1.33 -1.73 6.96
CA ARG A 23 -0.12 -1.52 6.95
C ARG A 23 -0.44 -0.27 7.76
N ARG A 24 -1.26 0.64 7.23
CA ARG A 24 -1.83 1.76 7.96
C ARG A 24 -3.03 1.31 8.80
N GLN A 25 -3.16 1.77 10.04
CA GLN A 25 -4.06 1.17 11.02
C GLN A 25 -5.54 1.57 10.87
N ASP A 26 -5.81 2.72 10.26
CA ASP A 26 -7.11 3.40 10.22
C ASP A 26 -7.87 3.23 8.90
N CYS A 27 -7.19 2.96 7.80
CA CYS A 27 -7.78 3.00 6.45
C CYS A 27 -7.45 1.80 5.57
N ASP A 28 -6.94 0.70 6.15
CA ASP A 28 -6.59 -0.52 5.41
C ASP A 28 -5.68 -0.26 4.19
N ASP A 29 -4.82 0.75 4.26
CA ASP A 29 -3.77 0.94 3.28
C ASP A 29 -2.55 0.08 3.58
N PHE A 30 -1.80 -0.25 2.53
CA PHE A 30 -0.61 -1.08 2.62
C PHE A 30 0.55 -0.48 1.83
N ALA A 31 1.77 -0.84 2.23
CA ALA A 31 2.96 -0.63 1.43
C ALA A 31 3.78 -1.91 1.32
N GLY A 32 4.35 -2.11 0.13
CA GLY A 32 5.19 -3.26 -0.18
C GLY A 32 6.29 -2.94 -1.17
N LEU A 33 7.33 -3.76 -1.19
CA LEU A 33 8.39 -3.69 -2.20
C LEU A 33 7.94 -4.44 -3.44
N GLU A 34 8.11 -3.85 -4.62
CA GLU A 34 7.80 -4.52 -5.89
C GLU A 34 8.69 -5.76 -6.05
N VAL A 35 8.08 -6.87 -6.48
CA VAL A 35 8.77 -8.11 -6.83
C VAL A 35 8.92 -8.17 -8.34
N VAL A 36 10.16 -8.15 -8.82
CA VAL A 36 10.50 -8.19 -10.24
C VAL A 36 11.26 -9.48 -10.52
N ASN A 37 10.73 -10.32 -11.43
CA ASN A 37 11.32 -11.61 -11.79
C ASN A 37 11.61 -12.52 -10.58
N GLY A 38 10.71 -12.51 -9.59
CA GLY A 38 10.85 -13.31 -8.36
C GLY A 38 11.87 -12.79 -7.35
N SER A 39 12.49 -11.63 -7.60
CA SER A 39 13.41 -10.96 -6.67
C SER A 39 12.76 -9.71 -6.10
N ILE A 40 13.01 -9.44 -4.81
CA ILE A 40 12.55 -8.20 -4.16
C ILE A 40 13.35 -7.02 -4.73
N GLY A 41 12.64 -6.08 -5.36
CA GLY A 41 13.19 -4.83 -5.88
C GLY A 41 13.31 -3.75 -4.81
N GLY A 42 13.72 -2.55 -5.24
CA GLY A 42 13.85 -1.38 -4.36
C GLY A 42 12.61 -0.50 -4.29
N GLU A 43 11.78 -0.49 -5.34
CA GLU A 43 10.61 0.38 -5.44
C GLU A 43 9.54 -0.01 -4.40
N VAL A 44 9.03 0.98 -3.68
CA VAL A 44 7.88 0.83 -2.78
C VAL A 44 6.61 1.21 -3.51
N ILE A 45 5.61 0.34 -3.42
CA ILE A 45 4.25 0.59 -3.88
C ILE A 45 3.37 0.78 -2.66
N TYR A 46 2.69 1.92 -2.58
CA TYR A 46 1.66 2.26 -1.61
C TYR A 46 0.29 2.11 -2.28
N PHE A 47 -0.62 1.36 -1.67
CA PHE A 47 -1.87 0.96 -2.32
C PHE A 47 -3.01 0.71 -1.33
N HIS A 48 -4.23 0.88 -1.84
CA HIS A 48 -5.49 0.64 -1.13
C HIS A 48 -6.28 -0.46 -1.85
N PRO A 49 -6.25 -1.71 -1.38
CA PRO A 49 -7.07 -2.77 -1.94
C PRO A 49 -8.55 -2.48 -1.74
N VAL A 50 -9.37 -2.80 -2.75
CA VAL A 50 -10.82 -2.71 -2.64
C VAL A 50 -11.41 -3.92 -1.91
N PHE A 51 -10.64 -5.00 -1.81
CA PHE A 51 -11.09 -6.29 -1.25
C PHE A 51 -12.36 -6.81 -1.94
N GLY A 52 -12.47 -6.56 -3.25
CA GLY A 52 -13.61 -6.97 -4.06
C GLY A 52 -13.80 -8.48 -4.08
N ASP A 53 -14.97 -8.92 -4.55
CA ASP A 53 -15.35 -10.33 -4.67
C ASP A 53 -14.21 -11.18 -5.26
N THR A 54 -13.63 -12.04 -4.42
CA THR A 54 -12.46 -12.85 -4.75
C THR A 54 -12.77 -13.98 -5.75
N SER A 55 -14.05 -14.23 -6.03
CA SER A 55 -14.51 -15.20 -7.04
C SER A 55 -14.43 -14.66 -8.47
N ARG A 56 -14.16 -13.35 -8.63
CA ARG A 56 -14.05 -12.68 -9.93
C ARG A 56 -12.83 -11.76 -9.96
N GLN A 57 -12.31 -11.53 -11.15
CA GLN A 57 -11.27 -10.52 -11.34
C GLN A 57 -11.93 -9.14 -11.21
N SER A 58 -11.35 -8.22 -10.42
CA SER A 58 -11.91 -6.88 -10.25
C SER A 58 -12.06 -6.18 -11.61
N PRO A 59 -13.11 -5.36 -11.80
CA PRO A 59 -13.17 -4.41 -12.91
C PRO A 59 -11.86 -3.61 -12.94
N ARG A 60 -11.09 -3.74 -14.02
CA ARG A 60 -9.69 -3.26 -14.11
C ARG A 60 -9.57 -1.79 -14.50
N ASP A 61 -10.58 -0.99 -14.21
CA ASP A 61 -10.61 0.44 -14.46
C ASP A 61 -10.22 1.28 -13.23
N TRP A 62 -10.16 0.66 -12.05
CA TRP A 62 -9.73 1.31 -10.82
C TRP A 62 -8.27 1.04 -10.50
N ASP A 63 -7.43 2.08 -10.49
CA ASP A 63 -6.04 1.97 -10.03
C ASP A 63 -6.01 1.95 -8.49
N ILE A 64 -5.56 0.83 -7.93
CA ILE A 64 -5.41 0.67 -6.48
C ILE A 64 -4.11 1.27 -5.95
N VAL A 65 -3.17 1.64 -6.83
CA VAL A 65 -1.89 2.23 -6.44
C VAL A 65 -2.08 3.72 -6.14
N GLN A 66 -1.85 4.06 -4.89
CA GLN A 66 -1.92 5.44 -4.37
C GLN A 66 -0.60 6.18 -4.58
N GLY A 67 0.53 5.45 -4.57
CA GLY A 67 1.85 6.06 -4.75
C GLY A 67 2.94 5.03 -5.06
N ARG A 68 4.02 5.53 -5.68
CA ARG A 68 5.24 4.77 -5.98
C ARG A 68 6.44 5.59 -5.52
N PHE A 69 7.39 4.94 -4.88
CA PHE A 69 8.57 5.58 -4.31
C PHE A 69 9.80 4.74 -4.66
N GLN A 70 10.92 5.39 -4.94
CA GLN A 70 12.15 4.74 -5.35
C GLN A 70 12.66 3.75 -4.30
N ASP A 71 12.48 4.07 -3.02
CA ASP A 71 12.84 3.23 -1.89
C ASP A 71 12.03 3.53 -0.63
N VAL A 72 12.31 2.77 0.43
CA VAL A 72 11.65 2.91 1.74
C VAL A 72 11.92 4.27 2.40
N PHE A 73 13.08 4.88 2.18
CA PHE A 73 13.40 6.17 2.79
C PHE A 73 12.58 7.29 2.16
N GLU A 74 12.43 7.27 0.84
CA GLU A 74 11.53 8.20 0.15
C GLU A 74 10.07 8.00 0.60
N PHE A 75 9.59 6.76 0.66
CA PHE A 75 8.25 6.46 1.16
C PHE A 75 8.02 6.98 2.59
N VAL A 76 8.98 6.76 3.49
CA VAL A 76 8.88 7.23 4.87
C VAL A 76 8.81 8.76 4.93
N ALA A 77 9.68 9.43 4.17
CA ALA A 77 9.73 10.89 4.17
C ALA A 77 8.48 11.53 3.56
N ALA A 78 7.95 10.94 2.48
CA ALA A 78 6.86 11.50 1.70
C ALA A 78 5.46 11.11 2.19
N GLN A 79 5.29 9.91 2.78
CA GLN A 79 3.99 9.41 3.22
C GLN A 79 3.91 9.25 4.74
N VAL A 80 4.82 8.48 5.33
CA VAL A 80 4.70 8.07 6.75
C VAL A 80 4.85 9.26 7.69
N VAL A 81 5.86 10.12 7.49
CA VAL A 81 6.11 11.26 8.38
C VAL A 81 4.96 12.29 8.32
N PRO A 82 4.45 12.69 7.13
CA PRO A 82 3.27 13.54 7.05
C PRO A 82 2.04 12.93 7.73
N ASP A 83 1.72 11.67 7.45
CA ASP A 83 0.56 10.98 8.04
C ASP A 83 0.67 10.91 9.57
N MET A 84 1.84 10.57 10.09
CA MET A 84 2.09 10.55 11.54
C MET A 84 1.95 11.94 12.17
N ARG A 85 2.39 12.98 11.47
CA ARG A 85 2.26 14.36 11.96
C ARG A 85 0.81 14.79 12.01
N GLU A 86 0.03 14.48 10.98
CA GLU A 86 -1.40 14.78 10.96
C GLU A 86 -2.09 14.08 12.11
N TRP A 87 -1.92 12.77 12.24
CA TRP A 87 -2.50 11.96 13.31
C TRP A 87 -2.17 12.52 14.70
N ALA A 88 -0.90 12.82 14.97
CA ALA A 88 -0.47 13.37 16.25
C ALA A 88 -1.12 14.72 16.59
N LEU A 89 -1.50 15.51 15.57
CA LEU A 89 -2.11 16.83 15.74
C LEU A 89 -3.64 16.79 15.74
N THR A 90 -4.27 15.76 15.20
CA THR A 90 -5.73 15.66 15.06
C THR A 90 -6.34 14.67 16.04
N GLU A 91 -5.82 13.45 16.09
CA GLU A 91 -6.38 12.37 16.91
C GLU A 91 -5.78 12.42 18.32
N ASP A 92 -4.45 12.29 18.45
CA ASP A 92 -3.79 12.21 19.76
C ASP A 92 -3.94 13.50 20.58
N ALA A 93 -3.94 14.65 19.90
CA ALA A 93 -4.15 15.94 20.54
C ALA A 93 -5.63 16.17 20.94
N GLY A 94 -6.57 15.48 20.28
CA GLY A 94 -8.00 15.52 20.63
C GLY A 94 -8.34 14.72 21.89
N ASP A 95 -7.48 13.78 22.28
CA ASP A 95 -7.60 12.96 23.49
C ASP A 95 -7.03 13.64 24.76
N LEU A 96 -6.46 14.84 24.66
CA LEU A 96 -5.92 15.66 25.76
C LEU A 96 -6.92 16.72 26.26
#